data_AF-A0A7J4QT57-F1
#
_entry.id   AF-A0A7J4QT57-F1
#
_cell.length_a   1.000
_cell.length_b   1.000
_cell.length_c   1.000
_cell.angle_alpha   90.00
_cell.angle_beta   90.00
_cell.angle_gamma   90.00
#
_symmetry.space_group_name_H-M   'P 1'
#
loop_
_entity.id
_entity.type
_entity.pdbx_description
1 polymer ?
#
loop_
_entity_poly.entity_id
_entity_poly.type
_entity_poly.pdbx_seq_one_letter_code
_entity_poly.pdbx_strand_id
1 'polypeptide(L)'
;MKRGPFRPAYKKESEYNERVRTVFVDEQGLRIEVTQISGALARTIVPWQGIGDSMRRGQRYGMIRLGSRVDLRAPAALFEPAVVSAEMAQEKHPKGEFVQAGSSVLFNPRT
;
A
#
# COMPACT_ATOMS: atom_id res chain seq x y z
N MET A 1 -4.40 -11.67 -22.07
CA MET A 1 -4.16 -10.62 -21.06
C MET A 1 -2.66 -10.31 -21.02
N LYS A 2 -2.22 -9.19 -21.60
CA LYS A 2 -0.77 -8.85 -21.69
C LYS A 2 -0.28 -8.34 -20.33
N ARG A 3 0.63 -9.08 -19.68
CA ARG A 3 1.36 -8.64 -18.47
C ARG A 3 2.36 -7.55 -18.86
N GLY A 4 2.35 -6.41 -18.18
CA GLY A 4 3.18 -5.27 -18.57
C GLY A 4 4.66 -5.38 -18.15
N PRO A 5 5.53 -4.45 -18.60
CA PRO A 5 6.97 -4.54 -18.46
C PRO A 5 7.48 -4.61 -17.02
N PHE A 6 8.30 -5.64 -16.77
CA PHE A 6 8.87 -6.07 -15.49
C PHE A 6 9.92 -5.10 -14.92
N ARG A 7 9.47 -4.00 -14.32
CA ARG A 7 10.36 -2.94 -13.82
C ARG A 7 10.46 -2.98 -12.29
N PRO A 8 11.58 -2.54 -11.67
CA PRO A 8 11.69 -2.46 -10.22
C PRO A 8 10.57 -1.59 -9.63
N ALA A 9 9.90 -2.03 -8.58
CA ALA A 9 8.69 -1.39 -8.04
C ALA A 9 8.90 0.03 -7.48
N TYR A 10 10.16 0.42 -7.22
CA TYR A 10 10.54 1.77 -6.79
C TYR A 10 10.77 2.74 -7.97
N LYS A 11 10.79 2.26 -9.23
CA LYS A 11 10.97 3.12 -10.41
C LYS A 11 9.64 3.51 -11.03
N LYS A 12 9.60 4.67 -11.69
CA LYS A 12 8.40 5.17 -12.41
C LYS A 12 7.91 4.18 -13.48
N GLU A 13 8.81 3.42 -14.10
CA GLU A 13 8.44 2.45 -15.13
C GLU A 13 7.68 1.22 -14.58
N SER A 14 7.55 1.06 -13.26
CA SER A 14 6.72 0.02 -12.63
C SER A 14 5.21 0.22 -12.83
N GLU A 15 4.80 1.34 -13.43
CA GLU A 15 3.42 1.63 -13.87
C GLU A 15 2.80 0.61 -14.83
N TYR A 16 3.55 -0.41 -15.27
CA TYR A 16 3.00 -1.50 -16.05
C TYR A 16 3.05 -2.87 -15.35
N ASN A 17 3.57 -2.95 -14.13
CA ASN A 17 3.58 -4.18 -13.35
C ASN A 17 2.15 -4.59 -12.94
N GLU A 18 1.96 -5.88 -12.65
CA GLU A 18 0.71 -6.40 -12.08
C GLU A 18 0.40 -5.66 -10.78
N ARG A 19 -0.86 -5.20 -10.66
CA ARG A 19 -1.37 -4.44 -9.53
C ARG A 19 -2.72 -4.97 -9.08
N VAL A 20 -2.94 -4.95 -7.77
CA VAL A 20 -4.25 -5.20 -7.17
C VAL A 20 -4.60 -4.00 -6.31
N ARG A 21 -5.76 -3.41 -6.57
CA ARG A 21 -6.31 -2.28 -5.82
C ARG A 21 -7.43 -2.81 -4.93
N THR A 22 -7.27 -2.65 -3.63
CA THR A 22 -8.26 -3.00 -2.62
C THR A 22 -8.74 -1.72 -1.96
N VAL A 23 -10.07 -1.53 -1.92
CA VAL A 23 -10.69 -0.40 -1.22
C VAL A 23 -11.43 -0.95 -0.01
N PHE A 24 -10.99 -0.55 1.17
CA PHE A 24 -11.68 -0.82 2.42
C PHE A 24 -12.70 0.28 2.65
N VAL A 25 -13.91 -0.11 2.98
CA VAL A 25 -15.01 0.79 3.29
C VAL A 25 -15.51 0.43 4.69
N ASP A 26 -15.57 1.41 5.58
CA ASP A 26 -16.19 1.22 6.89
C ASP A 26 -17.71 1.44 6.84
N GLU A 27 -18.38 1.26 7.98
CA GLU A 27 -19.83 1.43 8.10
C GLU A 27 -20.31 2.86 7.82
N GLN A 28 -19.43 3.84 7.93
CA GLN A 28 -19.71 5.27 7.71
C GLN A 28 -19.36 5.70 6.27
N GLY A 29 -18.88 4.77 5.44
CA GLY A 29 -18.50 5.03 4.06
C GLY A 29 -17.11 5.62 3.88
N LEU A 30 -16.29 5.69 4.93
CA LEU A 30 -14.88 6.09 4.82
C LEU A 30 -14.15 5.08 3.95
N ARG A 31 -13.38 5.60 2.98
CA ARG A 31 -12.63 4.76 2.04
C ARG A 31 -11.13 4.89 2.26
N ILE A 32 -10.48 3.76 2.46
CA ILE A 32 -9.01 3.63 2.48
C ILE A 32 -8.62 2.70 1.34
N GLU A 33 -7.68 3.15 0.50
CA GLU A 33 -7.19 2.36 -0.62
C GLU A 33 -5.80 1.81 -0.33
N VAL A 34 -5.62 0.53 -0.67
CA VAL A 34 -4.33 -0.13 -0.71
C VAL A 34 -4.10 -0.66 -2.11
N THR A 35 -3.01 -0.23 -2.75
CA THR A 35 -2.59 -0.74 -4.05
C THR A 35 -1.29 -1.52 -3.90
N GLN A 36 -1.35 -2.83 -4.13
CA GLN A 36 -0.20 -3.71 -4.16
C GLN A 36 0.38 -3.71 -5.57
N ILE A 37 1.69 -3.48 -5.72
CA ILE A 37 2.38 -3.37 -7.01
C ILE A 37 3.52 -4.38 -7.02
N SER A 38 3.41 -5.39 -7.89
CA SER A 38 4.42 -6.45 -8.00
C SER A 38 5.78 -5.93 -8.45
N GLY A 39 6.84 -6.64 -8.07
CA GLY A 39 8.21 -6.36 -8.48
C GLY A 39 8.61 -7.08 -9.76
N ALA A 40 9.79 -6.73 -10.30
CA ALA A 40 10.32 -7.34 -11.53
C ALA A 40 10.55 -8.86 -11.43
N LEU A 41 10.98 -9.32 -10.25
CA LEU A 41 11.34 -10.72 -9.99
C LEU A 41 10.11 -11.57 -9.63
N ALA A 42 9.24 -11.05 -8.77
CA ALA A 42 8.17 -11.82 -8.19
C ALA A 42 6.81 -11.19 -8.54
N ARG A 43 6.13 -11.86 -9.48
CA ARG A 43 5.19 -11.24 -10.44
C ARG A 43 3.71 -11.51 -10.19
N THR A 44 3.38 -12.08 -9.03
CA THR A 44 2.00 -12.51 -8.76
C THR A 44 1.58 -11.96 -7.42
N ILE A 45 0.47 -11.22 -7.45
CA ILE A 45 -0.29 -10.82 -6.28
C ILE A 45 -1.36 -11.88 -6.07
N VAL A 46 -1.49 -12.37 -4.84
CA VAL A 46 -2.46 -13.41 -4.48
C VAL A 46 -3.47 -12.77 -3.54
N PRO A 47 -4.61 -12.27 -4.06
CA PRO A 47 -5.72 -11.88 -3.19
C PRO A 47 -6.32 -13.13 -2.58
N TRP A 48 -6.66 -13.08 -1.29
CA TRP A 48 -7.37 -14.16 -0.60
C TRP A 48 -8.85 -13.82 -0.37
N GLN A 49 -9.20 -12.54 -0.46
CA GLN A 49 -10.53 -11.98 -0.22
C GLN A 49 -11.10 -11.35 -1.50
N GLY A 50 -12.42 -11.38 -1.61
CA GLY A 50 -13.20 -10.81 -2.70
C GLY A 50 -13.92 -9.51 -2.32
N ILE A 51 -14.64 -8.96 -3.30
CA ILE A 51 -15.53 -7.81 -3.08
C ILE A 51 -16.71 -8.25 -2.21
N GLY A 52 -17.00 -7.47 -1.17
CA GLY A 52 -18.10 -7.73 -0.24
C GLY A 52 -17.71 -8.53 1.01
N ASP A 53 -16.49 -9.07 1.06
CA ASP A 53 -16.00 -9.77 2.25
C ASP A 53 -15.83 -8.79 3.43
N SER A 54 -16.30 -9.21 4.61
CA SER A 54 -16.04 -8.48 5.84
C SER A 54 -14.64 -8.80 6.37
N MET A 55 -14.00 -7.79 6.98
CA MET A 55 -12.61 -7.87 7.40
C MET A 55 -12.46 -7.34 8.82
N ARG A 56 -11.62 -8.00 9.62
CA ARG A 56 -11.23 -7.50 10.95
C ARG A 56 -9.86 -6.83 10.89
N ARG A 57 -9.61 -5.87 11.78
CA ARG A 57 -8.28 -5.24 11.92
C ARG A 57 -7.20 -6.31 12.12
N GLY A 58 -6.12 -6.22 11.35
CA GLY A 58 -5.00 -7.15 11.39
C GLY A 58 -5.19 -8.44 10.59
N GLN A 59 -6.40 -8.70 10.07
CA GLN A 59 -6.63 -9.83 9.17
C GLN A 59 -5.87 -9.61 7.85
N ARG A 60 -5.13 -10.63 7.42
CA ARG A 60 -4.42 -10.62 6.14
C ARG A 60 -5.42 -10.89 5.02
N TYR A 61 -5.36 -10.11 3.94
CA TYR A 61 -6.30 -10.20 2.80
C TYR A 61 -5.63 -10.63 1.48
N GLY A 62 -4.32 -10.83 1.51
CA GLY A 62 -3.56 -11.24 0.34
C GLY A 62 -2.07 -11.24 0.60
N MET A 63 -1.32 -11.60 -0.44
CA MET A 63 0.12 -11.68 -0.41
C MET A 63 0.73 -11.10 -1.68
N ILE A 64 1.82 -10.39 -1.51
CA ILE A 64 2.68 -9.93 -2.60
C ILE A 64 4.13 -10.37 -2.30
N ARG A 65 4.86 -10.75 -3.34
CA ARG A 65 6.19 -11.38 -3.21
C ARG A 65 7.32 -10.34 -3.13
N LEU A 66 8.55 -10.81 -2.91
CA LEU A 66 9.75 -9.98 -2.69
C LEU A 66 10.01 -8.95 -3.81
N GLY A 67 10.47 -7.76 -3.43
CA GLY A 67 10.80 -6.67 -4.35
C GLY A 67 9.57 -5.89 -4.84
N SER A 68 8.47 -5.96 -4.09
CA SER A 68 7.22 -5.27 -4.34
C SER A 68 7.11 -3.94 -3.62
N ARG A 69 6.05 -3.19 -3.97
CA ARG A 69 5.67 -1.92 -3.36
C ARG A 69 4.20 -1.96 -2.96
N VAL A 70 3.86 -1.22 -1.92
CA VAL A 70 2.47 -0.96 -1.51
C VAL A 70 2.25 0.54 -1.45
N ASP A 71 1.23 1.01 -2.16
CA ASP A 71 0.73 2.37 -2.07
C ASP A 71 -0.50 2.40 -1.16
N LEU A 72 -0.56 3.40 -0.28
CA LEU A 72 -1.69 3.62 0.62
C LEU A 72 -2.24 5.01 0.41
N ARG A 73 -3.57 5.12 0.31
CA ARG A 73 -4.26 6.41 0.16
C ARG A 73 -5.38 6.53 1.20
N ALA A 74 -5.39 7.67 1.87
CA ALA A 74 -6.41 8.10 2.80
C ALA A 74 -6.90 9.52 2.42
N PRO A 75 -8.15 9.91 2.75
CA PRO A 75 -8.64 11.25 2.49
C PRO A 75 -7.83 12.32 3.24
N ALA A 76 -7.13 13.19 2.51
CA ALA A 76 -6.26 14.21 3.11
C ALA A 76 -6.98 15.23 4.01
N ALA A 77 -8.29 15.41 3.80
CA ALA A 77 -9.14 16.25 4.64
C ALA A 77 -9.39 15.65 6.03
N LEU A 78 -9.29 14.33 6.18
CA LEU A 78 -9.59 13.60 7.41
C LEU A 78 -8.34 13.00 8.07
N PHE A 79 -7.23 12.93 7.35
CA PHE A 79 -6.02 12.24 7.82
C PHE A 79 -4.75 13.06 7.55
N GLU A 80 -3.76 12.86 8.39
CA GLU A 80 -2.40 13.34 8.19
C GLU A 80 -1.37 12.22 8.33
N PRO A 81 -0.22 12.31 7.63
CA PRO A 81 0.84 11.31 7.73
C PRO A 81 1.37 11.21 9.17
N ALA A 82 1.50 9.99 9.68
CA ALA A 82 2.04 9.69 11.00
C ALA A 82 3.51 9.22 10.96
N VAL A 83 4.13 9.22 9.77
CA VAL A 83 5.47 8.71 9.52
C VAL A 83 6.33 9.73 8.77
N VAL A 84 7.64 9.62 8.92
CA VAL A 84 8.60 10.48 8.19
C VAL A 84 8.75 9.98 6.76
N SER A 85 8.47 10.85 5.79
CA SER A 85 8.68 10.53 4.37
C SER A 85 10.12 10.85 3.95
N ALA A 86 10.59 10.23 2.86
CA ALA A 86 11.94 10.49 2.34
C ALA A 86 12.10 11.94 1.86
N GLU A 87 11.01 12.58 1.43
CA GLU A 87 10.95 13.97 0.97
C GLU A 87 11.15 14.98 2.09
N MET A 88 10.90 14.60 3.36
CA MET A 88 11.13 15.46 4.52
C MET A 88 12.63 15.66 4.84
N ALA A 89 13.53 14.93 4.18
CA ALA A 89 14.99 15.06 4.29
C ALA A 89 15.52 15.06 5.73
N GLN A 90 14.89 14.31 6.63
CA GLN A 90 15.35 14.18 8.01
C GLN A 90 16.63 13.33 8.09
N GLU A 91 17.64 13.82 8.78
CA GLU A 91 18.95 13.16 8.91
C GLU A 91 18.86 11.76 9.51
N LYS A 92 17.96 11.55 10.48
CA LYS A 92 17.73 10.24 11.12
C LYS A 92 17.01 9.24 10.19
N HIS A 93 16.31 9.73 9.17
CA HIS A 93 15.48 8.93 8.27
C HIS A 93 15.72 9.34 6.80
N PRO A 94 16.95 9.17 6.26
CA PRO A 94 17.32 9.69 4.95
C PRO A 94 16.56 9.01 3.78
N LYS A 95 15.89 7.88 4.05
CA LYS A 95 15.05 7.14 3.09
C LYS A 95 13.58 7.06 3.52
N GLY A 96 13.19 7.90 4.48
CA GLY A 96 11.93 7.77 5.21
C GLY A 96 12.02 6.74 6.34
N GLU A 97 10.94 6.69 7.11
CA GLU A 97 10.79 5.80 8.25
C GLU A 97 10.55 4.35 7.82
N PHE A 98 11.15 3.40 8.55
CA PHE A 98 10.85 1.99 8.38
C PHE A 98 9.54 1.65 9.08
N VAL A 99 8.64 0.99 8.36
CA VAL A 99 7.30 0.65 8.86
C VAL A 99 7.05 -0.85 8.82
N GLN A 100 6.20 -1.33 9.73
CA GLN A 100 5.85 -2.74 9.87
C GLN A 100 4.34 -2.95 9.67
N ALA A 101 3.99 -3.83 8.74
CA ALA A 101 2.60 -4.20 8.48
C ALA A 101 1.93 -4.79 9.73
N GLY A 102 0.74 -4.30 10.06
CA GLY A 102 -0.03 -4.74 11.23
C GLY A 102 0.37 -4.06 12.54
N SER A 103 1.43 -3.25 12.57
CA SER A 103 1.93 -2.60 13.78
C SER A 103 2.08 -1.09 13.64
N SER A 104 2.72 -0.61 12.57
CA SER A 104 2.92 0.83 12.36
C SER A 104 1.63 1.55 12.00
N VAL A 105 1.42 2.73 12.58
CA VAL A 105 0.36 3.66 12.19
C VAL A 105 0.93 4.60 11.13
N LEU A 106 0.28 4.70 9.97
CA LEU A 106 0.76 5.50 8.84
C LEU A 106 0.02 6.82 8.67
N PHE A 107 -1.20 6.89 9.20
CA PHE A 107 -2.04 8.08 9.17
C PHE A 107 -2.74 8.25 10.51
N ASN A 108 -2.76 9.48 11.01
CA ASN A 108 -3.59 9.87 12.16
C ASN A 108 -4.83 10.61 11.65
N PRO A 109 -6.01 10.43 12.28
CA PRO A 109 -7.16 11.28 12.01
C PRO A 109 -6.84 12.73 12.36
N ARG A 110 -7.23 13.67 11.50
CA ARG A 110 -7.27 15.09 11.84
C ARG A 110 -8.40 15.30 12.84
N THR A 111 -8.08 15.89 13.99
CA THR A 111 -9.06 16.23 15.03
C THR A 111 -9.79 17.51 14.68
#